data_AF-A0A2D8G6B1-F1
#
_entry.id   AF-A0A2D8G6B1-F1
#
_cell.length_a   1.000
_cell.length_b   1.000
_cell.length_c   1.000
_cell.angle_alpha   90.00
_cell.angle_beta   90.00
_cell.angle_gamma   90.00
#
_symmetry.space_group_name_H-M   'P 1'
#
loop_
_entity.id
_entity.type
_entity.pdbx_description
1 polymer ?
#
loop_
_entity_poly.entity_id
_entity_poly.type
_entity_poly.pdbx_seq_one_letter_code
_entity_poly.pdbx_strand_id
1 'polypeptide(L)'
;MTPPAETAPIFEEAAKREYEYGFVTDIDSEFAPKGLNEDIVRFISGKKEEPEWLLEWRLTAYRHWLTMQEPKWAFVNYPNIDFQDAYYFAAPKNDENKPQSLEEVDPKLLETYEKLGIPLAEQAVLAGVAVDAVFDSVSVATTFKEKLTDAGVVFCPISEAVQTHPELVKKYLGTVIPYTDNFYAS
;
A
#
# COMPACT_ATOMS: atom_id res chain seq x y z
N MET A 1 -11.62 -21.22 -39.96
CA MET A 1 -11.30 -21.22 -38.52
C MET A 1 -9.86 -21.72 -38.41
N THR A 2 -8.91 -20.80 -38.43
CA THR A 2 -7.47 -21.04 -38.62
C THR A 2 -6.80 -21.26 -37.26
N PRO A 3 -5.75 -22.11 -37.12
CA PRO A 3 -5.25 -22.56 -35.82
C PRO A 3 -4.40 -21.50 -35.08
N PRO A 4 -4.22 -21.62 -33.75
CA PRO A 4 -3.55 -20.65 -32.88
C PRO A 4 -2.01 -20.75 -32.93
N ALA A 5 -1.43 -20.83 -34.12
CA ALA A 5 0.03 -21.00 -34.28
C ALA A 5 0.83 -19.69 -34.21
N GLU A 6 0.18 -18.53 -34.45
CA GLU A 6 0.88 -17.22 -34.50
C GLU A 6 1.05 -16.54 -33.14
N THR A 7 0.39 -17.01 -32.08
CA THR A 7 0.45 -16.37 -30.75
C THR A 7 1.59 -16.89 -29.87
N ALA A 8 2.03 -18.13 -30.08
CA ALA A 8 3.09 -18.79 -29.31
C ALA A 8 4.44 -18.02 -29.28
N PRO A 9 4.97 -17.46 -30.40
CA PRO A 9 6.28 -16.80 -30.37
C PRO A 9 6.29 -15.51 -29.55
N ILE A 10 5.18 -14.79 -29.49
CA ILE A 10 5.05 -13.54 -28.73
C ILE A 10 5.10 -13.81 -27.21
N PHE A 11 4.50 -14.90 -26.76
CA PHE A 11 4.54 -15.31 -25.34
C PHE A 11 5.93 -15.80 -24.93
N GLU A 12 6.64 -16.53 -25.79
CA GLU A 12 8.02 -16.94 -25.50
C GLU A 12 8.99 -15.76 -25.44
N GLU A 13 8.80 -14.74 -26.29
CA GLU A 13 9.62 -13.53 -26.27
C GLU A 13 9.35 -12.68 -25.03
N ALA A 14 8.08 -12.54 -24.62
CA ALA A 14 7.70 -11.83 -23.40
C ALA A 14 8.18 -12.55 -22.13
N ALA A 15 8.13 -13.89 -22.10
CA ALA A 15 8.60 -14.69 -20.96
C ALA A 15 10.12 -14.71 -20.80
N LYS A 16 10.88 -14.45 -21.87
CA LYS A 16 12.36 -14.36 -21.84
C LYS A 16 12.88 -12.99 -21.45
N ARG A 17 12.04 -11.95 -21.40
CA ARG A 17 12.45 -10.65 -20.88
C ARG A 17 12.58 -10.76 -19.38
N GLU A 18 13.80 -10.56 -18.87
CA GLU A 18 13.99 -10.35 -17.44
C GLU A 18 13.20 -9.12 -17.00
N TYR A 19 12.57 -9.21 -15.83
CA TYR A 19 11.74 -8.13 -15.30
C TYR A 19 12.62 -6.90 -15.01
N GLU A 20 12.59 -5.91 -15.92
CA GLU A 20 13.44 -4.71 -15.88
C GLU A 20 13.18 -3.82 -14.65
N TYR A 21 12.07 -4.04 -13.93
CA TYR A 21 11.58 -3.20 -12.83
C TYR A 21 11.83 -3.78 -11.43
N GLY A 22 12.80 -4.68 -11.28
CA GLY A 22 13.22 -5.24 -9.98
C GLY A 22 14.07 -4.28 -9.14
N PHE A 23 13.71 -3.00 -9.06
CA PHE A 23 14.48 -2.01 -8.32
C PHE A 23 14.45 -2.30 -6.82
N VAL A 24 15.64 -2.36 -6.21
CA VAL A 24 15.80 -2.43 -4.76
C VAL A 24 16.31 -1.07 -4.30
N THR A 25 15.57 -0.44 -3.40
CA THR A 25 16.00 0.79 -2.75
C THR A 25 16.49 0.45 -1.35
N ASP A 26 17.80 0.60 -1.14
CA ASP A 26 18.43 0.34 0.14
C ASP A 26 18.24 1.56 1.07
N ILE A 27 17.15 1.51 1.85
CA ILE A 27 16.80 2.47 2.89
C ILE A 27 16.79 1.74 4.22
N ASP A 28 17.33 2.40 5.25
CA ASP A 28 17.30 1.86 6.61
C ASP A 28 15.85 1.91 7.13
N SER A 29 15.20 0.75 7.17
CA SER A 29 13.81 0.59 7.57
C SER A 29 13.67 -0.21 8.87
N GLU A 30 12.69 0.17 9.68
CA GLU A 30 12.16 -0.61 10.79
C GLU A 30 11.10 -1.59 10.26
N PHE A 31 11.20 -2.86 10.67
CA PHE A 31 10.26 -3.90 10.29
C PHE A 31 9.53 -4.44 11.51
N ALA A 32 8.25 -4.76 11.36
CA ALA A 32 7.59 -5.62 12.33
C ALA A 32 8.23 -7.03 12.33
N PRO A 33 8.05 -7.84 13.39
CA PRO A 33 8.39 -9.25 13.32
C PRO A 33 7.65 -9.93 12.16
N LYS A 34 8.28 -10.96 11.58
CA LYS A 34 7.62 -11.76 10.54
C LYS A 34 6.42 -12.50 11.11
N GLY A 35 5.40 -12.63 10.28
CA GLY A 35 4.23 -13.45 10.58
C GLY A 35 2.92 -12.69 10.58
N LEU A 36 1.82 -13.43 10.41
CA LEU A 36 0.47 -12.89 10.49
C LEU A 36 -0.27 -13.49 11.68
N ASN A 37 -0.39 -12.69 12.73
CA ASN A 37 -1.09 -13.04 13.97
C ASN A 37 -1.74 -11.79 14.61
N GLU A 38 -2.56 -12.00 15.64
CA GLU A 38 -3.23 -10.89 16.35
C GLU A 38 -2.24 -9.89 16.96
N ASP A 39 -1.05 -10.33 17.41
CA ASP A 39 -0.04 -9.45 18.01
C ASP A 39 0.55 -8.50 16.97
N ILE A 40 0.76 -8.96 15.74
CA ILE A 40 1.19 -8.11 14.62
C ILE A 40 0.10 -7.12 14.24
N VAL A 41 -1.17 -7.54 14.20
CA VAL A 41 -2.30 -6.62 13.97
C VAL A 41 -2.34 -5.52 15.04
N ARG A 42 -2.19 -5.89 16.32
CA ARG A 42 -2.12 -4.93 17.45
C ARG A 42 -0.90 -4.03 17.36
N PHE A 43 0.26 -4.58 17.00
CA PHE A 43 1.50 -3.81 16.82
C PHE A 43 1.33 -2.73 15.76
N ILE A 44 0.82 -3.08 14.58
CA ILE A 44 0.62 -2.14 13.46
C ILE A 44 -0.40 -1.06 13.86
N SER A 45 -1.51 -1.48 14.46
CA SER A 45 -2.56 -0.56 14.90
C SER A 45 -2.06 0.43 15.96
N GLY A 46 -1.25 -0.05 16.92
CA GLY A 46 -0.59 0.78 17.93
C GLY A 46 0.44 1.74 17.35
N LYS A 47 1.29 1.28 16.42
CA LYS A 47 2.30 2.12 15.75
C LYS A 47 1.65 3.25 14.93
N LYS A 48 0.45 3.01 14.38
CA LYS A 48 -0.33 4.00 13.62
C LYS A 48 -1.31 4.82 14.47
N GLU A 49 -1.32 4.60 15.80
CA GLU A 49 -2.22 5.26 16.74
C GLU A 49 -3.70 5.18 16.30
N GLU A 50 -4.11 4.01 15.82
CA GLU A 50 -5.47 3.80 15.34
C GLU A 50 -6.49 3.76 16.50
N PRO A 51 -7.73 4.22 16.28
CA PRO A 51 -8.77 4.13 17.29
C PRO A 51 -9.20 2.68 17.56
N GLU A 52 -9.64 2.40 18.79
CA GLU A 52 -9.98 1.04 19.26
C GLU A 52 -11.01 0.32 18.38
N TRP A 53 -11.99 1.04 17.83
CA TRP A 53 -13.00 0.45 16.95
C TRP A 53 -12.39 -0.10 15.65
N LEU A 54 -11.31 0.52 15.16
CA LEU A 54 -10.62 0.07 13.94
C LEU A 54 -9.74 -1.14 14.25
N LEU A 55 -9.08 -1.16 15.41
CA LEU A 55 -8.37 -2.34 15.89
C LEU A 55 -9.30 -3.56 15.97
N GLU A 56 -10.46 -3.41 16.60
CA GLU A 56 -11.43 -4.51 16.71
C GLU A 56 -11.98 -4.95 15.34
N TRP A 57 -12.16 -4.01 14.41
CA TRP A 57 -12.53 -4.34 13.03
C TRP A 57 -11.46 -5.19 12.36
N ARG A 58 -10.18 -4.82 12.47
CA ARG A 58 -9.04 -5.57 11.91
C ARG A 58 -8.88 -6.95 12.55
N LEU A 59 -9.06 -7.06 13.86
CA LEU A 59 -9.00 -8.36 14.56
C LEU A 59 -10.14 -9.28 14.15
N THR A 60 -11.34 -8.73 13.95
CA THR A 60 -12.49 -9.48 13.42
C THR A 60 -12.22 -9.98 12.01
N ALA A 61 -11.64 -9.11 11.16
CA ALA A 61 -11.24 -9.44 9.80
C ALA A 61 -10.21 -10.59 9.78
N TYR A 62 -9.15 -10.49 10.58
CA TYR A 62 -8.15 -11.55 10.75
C TYR A 62 -8.76 -12.88 11.23
N ARG A 63 -9.63 -12.85 12.25
CA ARG A 63 -10.31 -14.06 12.74
C ARG A 63 -11.20 -14.68 11.67
N HIS A 64 -11.85 -13.87 10.85
CA HIS A 64 -12.62 -14.35 9.72
C HIS A 64 -11.73 -15.00 8.66
N TRP A 65 -10.62 -14.35 8.31
CA TRP A 65 -9.62 -14.85 7.36
C TRP A 65 -9.11 -16.25 7.72
N LEU A 66 -8.87 -16.53 9.01
CA LEU A 66 -8.46 -17.86 9.49
C LEU A 66 -9.47 -18.97 9.17
N THR A 67 -10.74 -18.63 8.93
CA THR A 67 -11.80 -19.59 8.55
C THR A 67 -11.91 -19.81 7.05
N MET A 68 -11.21 -18.98 6.25
CA MET A 68 -11.29 -19.01 4.79
C MET A 68 -10.24 -19.95 4.19
N GLN A 69 -10.43 -20.31 2.92
CA GLN A 69 -9.47 -21.08 2.14
C GLN A 69 -8.95 -20.24 0.99
N GLU A 70 -7.65 -20.32 0.72
CA GLU A 70 -7.02 -19.63 -0.39
C GLU A 70 -7.65 -20.10 -1.73
N PRO A 71 -8.09 -19.18 -2.61
CA PRO A 71 -8.70 -19.55 -3.88
C PRO A 71 -7.69 -20.18 -4.85
N LYS A 72 -8.08 -21.27 -5.52
CA LYS A 72 -7.24 -22.00 -6.50
C LYS A 72 -7.80 -22.05 -7.92
N TRP A 73 -8.82 -21.24 -8.19
CA TRP A 73 -9.52 -21.25 -9.49
C TRP A 73 -8.79 -20.46 -10.58
N ALA A 74 -7.80 -19.64 -10.23
CA ALA A 74 -7.04 -18.85 -11.18
C ALA A 74 -6.11 -19.74 -12.01
N PHE A 75 -6.03 -19.47 -13.32
CA PHE A 75 -5.14 -20.19 -14.24
C PHE A 75 -3.70 -19.64 -14.19
N VAL A 76 -3.15 -19.56 -12.99
CA VAL A 76 -1.78 -19.11 -12.72
C VAL A 76 -1.12 -20.12 -11.78
N ASN A 77 0.16 -20.40 -12.01
CA ASN A 77 0.93 -21.31 -11.17
C ASN A 77 1.99 -20.50 -10.43
N TYR A 78 1.88 -20.43 -9.11
CA TYR A 78 2.83 -19.79 -8.22
C TYR A 78 3.05 -20.68 -7.00
N PRO A 79 4.24 -20.64 -6.37
CA PRO A 79 4.49 -21.37 -5.14
C PRO A 79 3.52 -20.89 -4.05
N ASN A 80 3.08 -21.79 -3.17
CA ASN A 80 2.20 -21.43 -2.06
C ASN A 80 2.83 -20.29 -1.25
N ILE A 81 2.02 -19.28 -0.94
CA ILE A 81 2.46 -18.13 -0.17
C ILE A 81 2.56 -18.55 1.29
N ASP A 82 3.74 -18.41 1.89
CA ASP A 82 3.91 -18.54 3.34
C ASP A 82 3.59 -17.19 4.00
N PHE A 83 2.35 -17.03 4.44
CA PHE A 83 1.88 -15.85 5.18
C PHE A 83 2.60 -15.66 6.53
N GLN A 84 3.36 -16.65 7.01
CA GLN A 84 4.15 -16.51 8.23
C GLN A 84 5.57 -16.02 7.96
N ASP A 85 6.07 -16.11 6.73
CA ASP A 85 7.41 -15.64 6.32
C ASP A 85 7.38 -14.28 5.62
N ALA A 86 6.45 -13.40 6.02
CA ALA A 86 6.29 -12.07 5.44
C ALA A 86 6.39 -10.96 6.51
N TYR A 87 6.87 -9.80 6.08
CA TYR A 87 6.83 -8.55 6.86
C TYR A 87 5.56 -7.78 6.51
N TYR A 88 4.67 -7.60 7.49
CA TYR A 88 3.40 -6.89 7.30
C TYR A 88 3.47 -5.38 7.61
N PHE A 89 4.64 -4.92 8.06
CA PHE A 89 4.90 -3.51 8.29
C PHE A 89 6.39 -3.23 8.08
N ALA A 90 6.64 -2.18 7.32
CA ALA A 90 7.96 -1.60 7.11
C ALA A 90 7.80 -0.08 7.06
N ALA A 91 8.66 0.64 7.78
CA ALA A 91 8.70 2.09 7.76
C ALA A 91 10.17 2.55 7.76
N PRO A 92 10.54 3.59 6.99
CA PRO A 92 11.87 4.19 7.07
C PRO A 92 12.18 4.66 8.49
N LYS A 93 13.39 4.44 9.02
CA LYS A 93 13.73 4.82 10.41
C LYS A 93 13.66 6.32 10.71
N ASN A 94 13.69 7.16 9.67
CA ASN A 94 13.59 8.62 9.81
C ASN A 94 12.13 9.14 9.88
N ASP A 95 11.16 8.29 10.21
CA ASP A 95 9.72 8.63 10.28
C ASP A 95 9.39 9.70 11.36
N GLU A 96 10.28 9.95 12.32
CA GLU A 96 10.12 11.05 13.29
C GLU A 96 10.23 12.44 12.64
N ASN A 97 10.88 12.55 11.48
CA ASN A 97 10.97 13.76 10.67
C ASN A 97 10.29 13.52 9.33
N LYS A 98 8.97 13.27 9.34
CA LYS A 98 8.19 13.24 8.10
C LYS A 98 8.47 14.52 7.32
N PRO A 99 8.99 14.42 6.09
CA PRO A 99 9.28 15.60 5.30
C PRO A 99 7.97 16.35 5.05
N GLN A 100 7.89 17.59 5.52
CA GLN A 100 6.69 18.43 5.33
C GLN A 100 6.59 18.95 3.90
N SER A 101 7.67 18.81 3.14
CA SER A 101 7.80 19.24 1.76
C SER A 101 8.58 18.21 0.94
N LEU A 102 8.37 18.26 -0.38
CA LEU A 102 9.11 17.43 -1.35
C LEU A 102 10.63 17.59 -1.27
N GLU A 103 11.11 18.72 -0.73
CA GLU A 103 12.53 19.07 -0.61
C GLU A 103 13.22 18.38 0.56
N GLU A 104 12.46 17.94 1.56
CA GLU A 104 12.96 17.24 2.75
C GLU A 104 13.00 15.71 2.56
N VAL A 105 12.50 15.22 1.43
CA VAL A 105 12.46 13.79 1.09
C VAL A 105 13.88 13.28 0.81
N ASP A 106 14.20 12.08 1.30
CA ASP A 106 15.50 11.43 1.05
C ASP A 106 15.80 11.36 -0.46
N PRO A 107 16.98 11.80 -0.92
CA PRO A 107 17.36 11.74 -2.34
C PRO A 107 17.18 10.36 -2.98
N LYS A 108 17.38 9.27 -2.21
CA LYS A 108 17.16 7.90 -2.70
C LYS A 108 15.69 7.61 -3.03
N LEU A 109 14.76 8.21 -2.29
CA LEU A 109 13.33 8.10 -2.58
C LEU A 109 13.00 8.84 -3.88
N LEU A 110 13.50 10.07 -4.05
CA LEU A 110 13.32 10.84 -5.29
C LEU A 110 13.86 10.08 -6.51
N GLU A 111 15.06 9.52 -6.40
CA GLU A 111 15.64 8.66 -7.45
C GLU A 111 14.79 7.40 -7.73
N THR A 112 14.16 6.83 -6.70
CA THR A 112 13.27 5.67 -6.87
C THR A 112 12.01 6.05 -7.65
N TYR A 113 11.38 7.18 -7.31
CA TYR A 113 10.21 7.68 -8.03
C TYR A 113 10.56 8.08 -9.47
N GLU A 114 11.74 8.67 -9.71
CA GLU A 114 12.24 8.94 -11.06
C GLU A 114 12.45 7.65 -11.87
N LYS A 115 13.04 6.60 -11.29
CA LYS A 115 13.19 5.28 -11.93
C LYS A 115 11.84 4.65 -12.28
N LEU A 116 10.83 4.86 -11.45
CA LEU A 116 9.45 4.43 -11.69
C LEU A 116 8.73 5.30 -12.75
N GLY A 117 9.36 6.36 -13.25
CA GLY A 117 8.79 7.27 -14.23
C GLY A 117 7.81 8.29 -13.63
N ILE A 118 7.89 8.53 -12.32
CA ILE A 118 7.01 9.44 -11.57
C ILE A 118 7.84 10.64 -11.06
N PRO A 119 8.11 11.66 -11.89
CA PRO A 119 8.84 12.85 -11.45
C PRO A 119 7.95 13.69 -10.51
N LEU A 120 8.16 13.54 -9.20
CA LEU A 120 7.35 14.16 -8.16
C LEU A 120 7.37 15.71 -8.21
N ALA A 121 8.53 16.30 -8.51
CA ALA A 121 8.69 17.75 -8.60
C ALA A 121 7.96 18.36 -9.82
N GLU A 122 8.03 17.68 -10.97
CA GLU A 122 7.36 18.14 -12.19
C GLU A 122 5.83 18.01 -12.08
N GLN A 123 5.31 16.94 -11.47
CA GLN A 123 3.87 16.79 -11.27
C GLN A 123 3.29 17.79 -10.26
N ALA A 124 4.02 18.11 -9.18
CA ALA A 124 3.61 19.10 -8.20
C ALA A 124 3.46 20.51 -8.82
N VAL A 125 4.29 20.84 -9.81
CA VAL A 125 4.31 22.16 -10.47
C VAL A 125 3.41 22.22 -11.71
N LEU A 126 3.34 21.15 -12.51
CA LEU A 126 2.72 21.19 -13.85
C LEU A 126 1.27 20.70 -13.89
N ALA A 127 0.82 19.83 -12.97
CA ALA A 127 -0.43 19.09 -13.17
C ALA A 127 -1.63 19.61 -12.34
N GLY A 128 -1.41 20.37 -11.27
CA GLY A 128 -2.51 20.72 -10.35
C GLY A 128 -3.17 19.49 -9.71
N VAL A 129 -2.48 18.34 -9.71
CA VAL A 129 -2.95 17.05 -9.19
C VAL A 129 -2.41 16.89 -7.76
N ALA A 130 -3.30 16.53 -6.84
CA ALA A 130 -2.92 16.18 -5.48
C ALA A 130 -2.42 14.74 -5.44
N VAL A 131 -1.20 14.56 -4.93
CA VAL A 131 -0.50 13.27 -4.90
C VAL A 131 -0.19 12.93 -3.44
N ASP A 132 -0.50 11.69 -3.03
CA ASP A 132 0.02 11.09 -1.81
C ASP A 132 1.07 10.04 -2.19
N ALA A 133 2.33 10.33 -1.94
CA ALA A 133 3.45 9.44 -2.23
C ALA A 133 3.63 8.46 -1.07
N VAL A 134 3.22 7.21 -1.25
CA VAL A 134 3.33 6.15 -0.24
C VAL A 134 4.60 5.34 -0.48
N PHE A 135 5.48 5.26 0.54
CA PHE A 135 6.64 4.37 0.54
C PHE A 135 6.50 3.38 1.69
N ASP A 136 6.55 2.08 1.36
CA ASP A 136 6.21 1.00 2.28
C ASP A 136 4.87 1.25 3.00
N SER A 137 4.87 1.28 4.34
CA SER A 137 3.65 1.42 5.16
C SER A 137 3.30 2.87 5.50
N VAL A 138 4.04 3.86 4.99
CA VAL A 138 3.96 5.27 5.38
C VAL A 138 3.79 6.21 4.17
N SER A 139 3.00 7.27 4.37
CA SER A 139 2.90 8.37 3.40
C SER A 139 4.08 9.33 3.63
N VAL A 140 4.85 9.58 2.58
CA VAL A 140 6.07 10.38 2.58
C VAL A 140 5.79 11.84 2.21
N ALA A 141 4.89 12.09 1.26
CA ALA A 141 4.56 13.46 0.85
C ALA A 141 3.11 13.57 0.36
N THR A 142 2.41 14.62 0.80
CA THR A 142 1.07 14.96 0.30
C THR A 142 1.08 16.38 -0.26
N THR A 143 0.68 16.57 -1.52
CA THR A 143 0.62 17.89 -2.18
C THR A 143 -0.79 18.48 -2.24
N PHE A 144 -0.92 19.80 -2.44
CA PHE A 144 -2.19 20.52 -2.67
C PHE A 144 -3.26 20.47 -1.55
N LYS A 145 -2.89 20.05 -0.33
CA LYS A 145 -3.81 19.91 0.81
C LYS A 145 -4.60 21.20 1.12
N GLU A 146 -3.94 22.35 1.17
CA GLU A 146 -4.60 23.64 1.52
C GLU A 146 -5.66 24.04 0.49
N LYS A 147 -5.31 24.04 -0.81
CA LYS A 147 -6.25 24.42 -1.88
C LYS A 147 -7.46 23.49 -1.97
N LEU A 148 -7.25 22.19 -1.74
CA LEU A 148 -8.35 21.22 -1.70
C LEU A 148 -9.23 21.40 -0.48
N THR A 149 -8.63 21.72 0.67
CA THR A 149 -9.36 22.01 1.90
C THR A 149 -10.25 23.25 1.74
N ASP A 150 -9.75 24.30 1.09
CA ASP A 150 -10.53 25.51 0.78
C ASP A 150 -11.77 25.22 -0.10
N ALA A 151 -11.68 24.19 -0.95
CA ALA A 151 -12.79 23.72 -1.78
C ALA A 151 -13.72 22.71 -1.06
N GLY A 152 -13.46 22.41 0.22
CA GLY A 152 -14.24 21.44 1.01
C GLY A 152 -13.89 19.97 0.72
N VAL A 153 -12.75 19.69 0.09
CA VAL A 153 -12.28 18.35 -0.24
C VAL A 153 -11.34 17.85 0.86
N VAL A 154 -11.64 16.69 1.44
CA VAL A 154 -10.74 15.99 2.37
C VAL A 154 -9.80 15.09 1.58
N PHE A 155 -8.53 15.48 1.45
CA PHE A 155 -7.48 14.70 0.81
C PHE A 155 -6.33 14.48 1.78
N CYS A 156 -6.30 13.29 2.39
CA CYS A 156 -5.26 12.89 3.32
C CYS A 156 -5.11 11.36 3.35
N PRO A 157 -3.98 10.83 3.85
CA PRO A 157 -3.79 9.41 4.06
C PRO A 157 -4.84 8.82 4.99
N ILE A 158 -5.15 7.52 4.84
CA ILE A 158 -6.12 6.84 5.71
C ILE A 158 -5.74 6.91 7.19
N SER A 159 -4.43 6.86 7.51
CA SER A 159 -3.91 6.98 8.87
C SER A 159 -4.22 8.35 9.50
N GLU A 160 -4.23 9.43 8.70
CA GLU A 160 -4.66 10.74 9.17
C GLU A 160 -6.19 10.82 9.25
N ALA A 161 -6.89 10.27 8.26
CA ALA A 161 -8.35 10.31 8.18
C ALA A 161 -9.03 9.60 9.36
N VAL A 162 -8.47 8.48 9.85
CA VAL A 162 -9.02 7.75 11.00
C VAL A 162 -8.91 8.54 12.31
N GLN A 163 -7.94 9.45 12.42
CA GLN A 163 -7.76 10.30 13.60
C GLN A 163 -8.56 11.60 13.49
N THR A 164 -8.53 12.25 12.32
CA THR A 164 -9.14 13.58 12.08
C THR A 164 -10.62 13.52 11.73
N HIS A 165 -11.05 12.45 11.04
CA HIS A 165 -12.42 12.26 10.54
C HIS A 165 -12.97 10.85 10.88
N PRO A 166 -12.86 10.36 12.14
CA PRO A 166 -13.20 8.99 12.50
C PRO A 166 -14.64 8.62 12.15
N GLU A 167 -15.59 9.54 12.31
CA GLU A 167 -17.00 9.31 12.03
C GLU A 167 -17.28 9.06 10.54
N LEU A 168 -16.57 9.77 9.65
CA LEU A 168 -16.69 9.56 8.21
C LEU A 168 -16.08 8.22 7.81
N VAL A 169 -14.88 7.91 8.33
CA VAL A 169 -14.21 6.64 8.01
C VAL A 169 -15.05 5.48 8.53
N LYS A 170 -15.49 5.51 9.79
CA LYS A 170 -16.30 4.46 10.38
C LYS A 170 -17.63 4.23 9.66
N LYS A 171 -18.22 5.29 9.09
CA LYS A 171 -19.47 5.20 8.32
C LYS A 171 -19.30 4.48 6.98
N TYR A 172 -18.15 4.64 6.31
CA TYR A 172 -17.93 4.16 4.93
C TYR A 172 -16.93 3.01 4.82
N LEU A 173 -16.12 2.76 5.84
CA LEU A 173 -15.17 1.65 5.83
C LEU A 173 -15.93 0.32 5.75
N GLY A 174 -15.58 -0.49 4.75
CA GLY A 174 -16.18 -1.81 4.55
C GLY A 174 -17.57 -1.80 3.89
N THR A 175 -18.13 -0.65 3.48
CA THR A 175 -19.47 -0.62 2.88
C THR A 175 -19.51 -1.16 1.45
N VAL A 176 -18.43 -1.02 0.69
CA VAL A 176 -18.31 -1.52 -0.69
C VAL A 176 -17.58 -2.85 -0.71
N ILE A 177 -16.43 -2.92 -0.03
CA ILE A 177 -15.63 -4.14 0.10
C ILE A 177 -15.54 -4.46 1.60
N PRO A 178 -16.42 -5.33 2.13
CA PRO A 178 -16.35 -5.75 3.52
C PRO A 178 -15.16 -6.68 3.75
N TYR A 179 -14.76 -6.85 5.02
CA TYR A 179 -13.72 -7.83 5.40
C TYR A 179 -14.14 -9.29 5.14
N THR A 180 -15.37 -9.54 4.72
CA THR A 180 -15.87 -10.89 4.37
C THR A 180 -15.91 -11.13 2.86
N ASP A 181 -15.43 -10.18 2.04
CA ASP A 181 -15.60 -10.22 0.59
C ASP A 181 -14.86 -11.40 -0.05
N ASN A 182 -13.55 -11.52 0.23
CA ASN A 182 -12.70 -12.58 -0.31
C ASN A 182 -11.44 -12.78 0.54
N PHE A 183 -10.69 -13.85 0.27
CA PHE A 183 -9.51 -14.26 1.06
C PHE A 183 -8.42 -13.18 1.19
N TYR A 184 -8.31 -12.24 0.24
CA TYR A 184 -7.31 -11.17 0.27
C TYR A 184 -7.87 -9.81 0.71
N ALA A 185 -9.18 -9.69 0.90
CA ALA A 185 -9.83 -8.48 1.43
C ALA A 185 -9.96 -8.50 2.97
N SER A 186 -9.94 -9.70 3.55
CA SER A 186 -10.02 -9.96 4.99
C SER A 186 -8.75 -9.58 5.76
#